data_AF-A0A0C5AZT6-F1
#
_entry.id   AF-A0A0C5AZT6-F1
#
_cell.length_a   1.000
_cell.length_b   1.000
_cell.length_c   1.000
_cell.angle_alpha   90.00
_cell.angle_beta   90.00
_cell.angle_gamma   90.00
#
_symmetry.space_group_name_H-M   'P 1'
#
loop_
_entity.id
_entity.type
_entity.pdbx_description
1 polymer ?
#
loop_
_entity_poly.entity_id
_entity_poly.type
_entity_poly.pdbx_seq_one_letter_code
_entity_poly.pdbx_strand_id
1 'polypeptide(L)' 'IKEAFRVFDKDGNGFISAAELRHVMTNLGEKLTDEEVDEMIREADVDGDGQINYEEFVKMMMSK' A
#
# COMPACT_ATOMS: atom_id res chain seq x y z
N ILE A 1 -10.50 0.70 -7.99
CA ILE A 1 -9.72 1.20 -6.82
C ILE A 1 -10.13 0.49 -5.54
N LYS A 2 -11.41 0.47 -5.14
CA LYS A 2 -11.87 -0.25 -3.93
C LYS A 2 -11.58 -1.76 -3.90
N GLU A 3 -11.75 -2.45 -5.02
CA GLU A 3 -11.39 -3.88 -5.12
C GLU A 3 -9.87 -4.09 -5.09
N ALA A 4 -9.08 -3.18 -5.67
CA ALA A 4 -7.63 -3.23 -5.56
C ALA A 4 -7.18 -3.01 -4.12
N PHE A 5 -7.76 -2.01 -3.44
CA PHE A 5 -7.50 -1.74 -2.03
C PHE A 5 -7.74 -2.97 -1.17
N ARG A 6 -8.85 -3.70 -1.38
CA ARG A 6 -9.13 -4.98 -0.68
C ARG A 6 -8.18 -6.12 -1.00
N VAL A 7 -7.48 -6.07 -2.13
CA VAL A 7 -6.42 -7.04 -2.42
C VAL A 7 -5.18 -6.73 -1.59
N PHE A 8 -4.90 -5.45 -1.37
CA PHE A 8 -3.80 -4.96 -0.51
C PHE A 8 -4.12 -5.11 0.98
N ASP A 9 -5.25 -4.60 1.46
CA ASP A 9 -5.77 -4.71 2.82
C ASP A 9 -6.26 -6.15 3.08
N LYS A 10 -5.37 -6.99 3.62
CA LYS A 10 -5.59 -8.43 3.78
C LYS A 10 -6.40 -8.74 5.03
N ASP A 11 -6.22 -7.95 6.08
CA ASP A 11 -6.91 -8.11 7.35
C ASP A 11 -8.27 -7.38 7.38
N GLY A 12 -8.52 -6.47 6.43
CA GLY A 12 -9.76 -5.73 6.29
C GLY A 12 -9.90 -4.60 7.30
N ASN A 13 -8.79 -4.10 7.85
CA ASN A 13 -8.78 -3.05 8.86
C ASN A 13 -9.01 -1.64 8.27
N GLY A 14 -8.97 -1.50 6.93
CA GLY A 14 -9.15 -0.22 6.24
C GLY A 14 -7.86 0.55 5.97
N PHE A 15 -6.71 -0.04 6.25
CA PHE A 15 -5.36 0.48 6.08
C PHE A 15 -4.46 -0.58 5.45
N ILE A 16 -3.46 -0.16 4.68
CA ILE A 16 -2.47 -1.06 4.09
C ILE A 16 -1.15 -0.85 4.82
N SER A 17 -0.69 -1.88 5.51
CA SER A 17 0.63 -1.89 6.15
C SER A 17 1.76 -2.25 5.18
N ALA A 18 3.01 -1.93 5.54
CA ALA A 18 4.21 -2.36 4.81
C ALA A 18 4.26 -3.86 4.55
N ALA A 19 3.88 -4.64 5.56
CA ALA A 19 3.86 -6.09 5.47
C ALA A 19 2.85 -6.57 4.40
N GLU A 20 1.67 -5.96 4.35
CA GLU A 20 0.62 -6.29 3.40
C GLU A 20 0.96 -5.86 1.97
N LEU A 21 1.47 -4.64 1.80
CA LEU A 21 1.95 -4.15 0.52
C LEU A 21 3.02 -5.10 -0.06
N ARG A 22 4.02 -5.44 0.74
CA ARG A 22 5.09 -6.38 0.37
C ARG A 22 4.55 -7.77 0.01
N HIS A 23 3.61 -8.28 0.81
CA HIS A 23 3.02 -9.59 0.57
C HIS A 23 2.30 -9.63 -0.77
N VAL A 24 1.54 -8.59 -1.09
CA VAL A 24 0.75 -8.52 -2.32
C VAL A 24 1.64 -8.31 -3.54
N MET A 25 2.64 -7.44 -3.46
CA MET A 25 3.62 -7.24 -4.53
C MET A 25 4.38 -8.53 -4.83
N THR A 26 4.82 -9.25 -3.79
CA THR A 26 5.45 -10.57 -3.94
C THR A 26 4.52 -11.57 -4.64
N ASN A 27 3.23 -11.57 -4.32
CA ASN A 27 2.23 -12.43 -4.96
C ASN A 27 1.94 -12.03 -6.43
N LEU A 28 2.07 -10.75 -6.78
CA LEU A 28 1.98 -10.24 -8.15
C LEU A 28 3.21 -10.59 -9.01
N GLY A 29 4.25 -11.16 -8.39
CA GLY A 29 5.49 -11.56 -9.05
C GLY A 29 6.58 -10.49 -9.01
N GLU A 30 6.31 -9.32 -8.42
CA GLU A 30 7.29 -8.27 -8.17
C GLU A 30 7.86 -8.41 -6.76
N LYS A 31 9.13 -8.83 -6.68
CA LYS A 31 9.85 -8.83 -5.40
C LYS A 31 10.41 -7.43 -5.18
N LEU A 32 9.71 -6.66 -4.37
CA LEU A 32 10.23 -5.41 -3.84
C LEU A 32 11.14 -5.68 -2.65
N THR A 33 12.21 -4.90 -2.50
CA THR A 33 13.00 -4.89 -1.27
C THR A 33 12.25 -4.17 -0.16
N ASP A 34 12.71 -4.37 1.09
CA ASP A 34 12.12 -3.68 2.22
C ASP A 34 12.30 -2.16 2.09
N GLU A 35 13.40 -1.69 1.46
CA GLU A 35 13.59 -0.26 1.17
C GLU A 35 12.60 0.29 0.14
N GLU A 36 12.31 -0.46 -0.94
CA GLU A 36 11.35 -0.04 -1.97
C GLU A 36 9.93 0.03 -1.40
N VAL A 37 9.56 -0.90 -0.54
CA VAL A 37 8.26 -0.90 0.16
C VAL A 37 8.15 0.31 1.10
N ASP A 38 9.20 0.59 1.87
CA ASP A 38 9.26 1.73 2.77
C ASP A 38 9.19 3.06 2.00
N GLU A 39 9.84 3.15 0.84
CA GLU A 39 9.78 4.32 -0.03
C GLU A 39 8.36 4.52 -0.60
N MET A 40 7.73 3.46 -1.10
CA MET A 40 6.35 3.51 -1.58
C MET A 40 5.36 3.96 -0.49
N ILE A 41 5.52 3.46 0.74
CA ILE A 41 4.70 3.89 1.86
C ILE A 41 4.95 5.34 2.16
N ARG A 42 6.21 5.77 2.27
CA ARG A 42 6.54 7.16 2.60
C ARG A 42 6.05 8.16 1.55
N GLU A 43 5.93 7.76 0.29
CA GLU A 43 5.34 8.58 -0.77
C GLU A 43 3.81 8.64 -0.70
N ALA A 44 3.16 7.57 -0.26
CA ALA A 44 1.71 7.46 -0.19
C ALA A 44 1.11 7.96 1.13
N ASP A 45 1.84 7.77 2.23
CA ASP A 45 1.52 8.17 3.60
C ASP A 45 1.65 9.70 3.74
N VAL A 46 0.50 10.38 3.69
CA VAL A 46 0.42 11.85 3.76
C VAL A 46 0.28 12.32 5.20
N ASP A 47 -0.36 11.52 6.05
CA ASP A 47 -0.61 11.86 7.45
C ASP A 47 0.52 11.45 8.41
N GLY A 48 1.42 10.57 7.96
CA GLY A 48 2.61 10.11 8.67
C GLY A 48 2.33 9.00 9.68
N ASP A 49 1.24 8.25 9.55
CA ASP A 49 0.88 7.16 10.46
C ASP A 49 1.64 5.85 10.19
N GLY A 50 2.42 5.79 9.10
CA GLY A 50 3.20 4.64 8.67
C GLY A 50 2.38 3.56 7.97
N GLN A 51 1.15 3.85 7.59
CA GLN A 51 0.22 3.00 6.86
C GLN A 51 -0.38 3.80 5.69
N ILE A 52 -1.11 3.13 4.81
CA ILE A 52 -1.81 3.80 3.70
C ILE A 52 -3.29 3.59 3.87
N ASN A 53 -4.03 4.66 4.14
CA ASN A 53 -5.48 4.62 4.22
C ASN A 53 -6.12 4.62 2.81
N TYR A 54 -7.43 4.38 2.75
CA TYR A 54 -8.14 4.32 1.46
C TYR A 54 -8.02 5.61 0.63
N GLU A 55 -8.04 6.79 1.26
CA GLU A 55 -7.96 8.06 0.55
C GLU A 55 -6.56 8.29 -0.03
N GLU A 56 -5.53 7.99 0.74
CA GLU A 56 -4.13 8.04 0.34
C GLU A 56 -3.84 7.08 -0.83
N PHE A 57 -4.33 5.85 -0.73
CA PHE A 57 -4.20 4.88 -1.82
C PHE A 57 -4.90 5.34 -3.10
N VAL A 58 -6.10 5.91 -3.00
CA VAL A 58 -6.82 6.48 -4.14
C VAL A 58 -6.01 7.64 -4.74
N LYS A 59 -5.49 8.53 -3.90
CA LYS A 59 -4.69 9.68 -4.34
C LYS A 59 -3.42 9.24 -5.05
N MET A 60 -2.70 8.26 -4.49
CA MET A 60 -1.52 7.64 -5.11
C MET A 60 -1.84 7.06 -6.50
N MET A 61 -2.95 6.31 -6.60
CA MET A 61 -3.40 5.70 -7.86
C MET A 61 -3.93 6.72 -8.89
N MET A 62 -4.44 7.86 -8.45
CA MET A 62 -4.97 8.93 -9.30
C MET A 62 -3.92 9.99 -9.68
N SER A 63 -2.80 10.06 -8.95
CA SER A 63 -1.67 10.95 -9.27
C SER A 63 -0.74 10.39 -10.35
N LYS A 64 -1.11 9.29 -11.02
CA LYS A 64 -0.45 8.74 -12.21
C LYS A 64 -1.37 8.73 -13.42
#